data_AF-A0A963Q987-F1
#
_entry.id   AF-A0A963Q987-F1
#
_cell.length_a   1.000
_cell.length_b   1.000
_cell.length_c   1.000
_cell.angle_alpha   90.00
_cell.angle_beta   90.00
_cell.angle_gamma   90.00
#
_symmetry.space_group_name_H-M   'P 1'
#
loop_
_entity.id
_entity.type
_entity.pdbx_description
1 polymer ?
#
loop_
_entity_poly.entity_id
_entity_poly.type
_entity_poly.pdbx_seq_one_letter_code
_entity_poly.pdbx_strand_id
1 'polypeptide(L)'
;MTDTVISSATREVVIGFDRPFVIIGERINPTGRKILAAEMLAGDYSRVISDALAQVEAGAHMLDVNAGIPLADEPALLAKAIELVQSVTDV
;
A
#
# COMPACT_ATOMS: atom_id res chain seq x y z
N MET A 1 -15.33 24.55 2.64
CA MET A 1 -14.08 23.93 3.08
C MET A 1 -13.54 23.06 1.96
N THR A 2 -12.24 22.85 1.90
CA THR A 2 -11.59 22.08 0.82
C THR A 2 -11.60 20.60 1.18
N ASP A 3 -12.05 19.76 0.24
CA ASP A 3 -11.96 18.31 0.32
C ASP A 3 -10.82 17.81 -0.58
N THR A 4 -10.11 16.78 -0.12
CA THR A 4 -9.23 15.95 -0.96
C THR A 4 -9.91 14.61 -1.19
N VAL A 5 -10.07 14.23 -2.46
CA VAL A 5 -10.76 13.00 -2.86
C VAL A 5 -9.76 12.05 -3.49
N ILE A 6 -9.67 10.84 -2.95
CA ILE A 6 -8.82 9.75 -3.44
C ILE A 6 -9.74 8.59 -3.81
N SER A 7 -9.47 7.91 -4.91
CA SER A 7 -10.33 6.81 -5.39
C SER A 7 -9.53 5.61 -5.86
N SER A 8 -10.12 4.44 -5.65
CA SER A 8 -9.80 3.18 -6.31
C SER A 8 -10.82 2.91 -7.42
N ALA A 9 -10.77 1.73 -8.06
CA ALA A 9 -11.77 1.35 -9.06
C ALA A 9 -13.21 1.27 -8.52
N THR A 10 -13.37 1.02 -7.21
CA THR A 10 -14.69 0.72 -6.60
C THR A 10 -14.97 1.52 -5.33
N ARG A 11 -14.03 2.35 -4.86
CA ARG A 11 -14.15 3.06 -3.57
C ARG A 11 -13.62 4.49 -3.66
N GLU A 12 -14.21 5.37 -2.87
CA GLU A 12 -13.77 6.76 -2.70
C GLU A 12 -13.50 7.03 -1.22
N VAL A 13 -12.41 7.74 -0.94
CA VAL A 13 -12.06 8.26 0.39
C VAL A 13 -11.93 9.78 0.31
N VAL A 14 -12.65 10.48 1.18
CA VAL A 14 -12.69 11.94 1.22
C VAL A 14 -12.05 12.43 2.52
N ILE A 15 -11.01 13.24 2.41
CA ILE A 15 -10.27 13.84 3.52
C ILE A 15 -10.64 15.33 3.62
N GLY A 16 -11.09 15.77 4.79
CA GLY A 16 -11.51 17.16 5.04
C GLY A 16 -11.91 17.39 6.50
N PHE A 17 -12.13 18.66 6.88
CA PHE A 17 -12.38 19.08 8.27
C PHE A 17 -13.63 18.45 8.92
N ASP A 18 -14.67 18.13 8.14
CA ASP A 18 -15.92 17.51 8.62
C ASP A 18 -16.09 16.06 8.09
N ARG A 19 -14.99 15.41 7.68
CA ARG A 19 -14.99 14.05 7.16
C ARG A 19 -14.52 13.05 8.24
N PRO A 20 -14.89 11.76 8.14
CA PRO A 20 -14.36 10.73 9.04
C PRO A 20 -12.82 10.70 9.01
N PHE A 21 -12.22 10.29 10.13
CA PHE A 21 -10.77 10.10 10.20
C PHE A 21 -10.34 8.98 9.24
N VAL A 22 -9.27 9.24 8.48
CA VAL A 22 -8.76 8.30 7.47
C VAL A 22 -7.53 7.58 8.02
N ILE A 23 -7.59 6.25 8.08
CA ILE A 23 -6.47 5.40 8.49
C ILE A 23 -5.71 4.97 7.23
N ILE A 24 -4.42 5.29 7.19
CA ILE A 24 -3.49 4.87 6.13
C ILE A 24 -2.66 3.70 6.67
N GLY A 25 -2.76 2.53 6.04
CA GLY A 25 -1.91 1.39 6.39
C GLY A 25 -0.48 1.58 5.88
N GLU A 26 0.51 1.54 6.75
CA GLU A 26 1.93 1.82 6.43
C GLU A 26 2.81 0.59 6.18
N ARG A 27 2.29 -0.63 6.35
CA ARG A 27 3.14 -1.83 6.46
C ARG A 27 3.80 -2.23 5.15
N ILE A 28 3.29 -1.81 3.99
CA ILE A 28 3.89 -2.15 2.68
C ILE A 28 5.07 -1.22 2.43
N ASN A 29 6.11 -1.39 3.24
CA ASN A 29 7.33 -0.59 3.20
C ASN A 29 8.54 -1.45 3.56
N PRO A 30 9.46 -1.73 2.62
CA PRO A 30 10.64 -2.54 2.88
C PRO A 30 11.71 -1.81 3.71
N THR A 31 11.61 -0.49 3.89
CA THR A 31 12.56 0.31 4.68
C THR A 31 12.59 -0.19 6.12
N GLY A 32 13.74 -0.71 6.55
CA GLY A 32 13.91 -1.31 7.88
C GLY A 32 13.32 -2.73 8.03
N ARG A 33 12.60 -3.26 7.04
CA ARG A 33 12.04 -4.62 7.02
C ARG A 33 12.89 -5.56 6.16
N LYS A 34 14.04 -5.98 6.72
CA LYS A 34 15.05 -6.82 6.02
C LYS A 34 14.48 -8.03 5.28
N ILE A 35 13.49 -8.71 5.88
CA ILE A 35 12.84 -9.89 5.28
C ILE A 35 12.00 -9.49 4.06
N LEU A 36 11.13 -8.48 4.20
CA LEU A 36 10.32 -7.99 3.09
C LEU A 36 11.19 -7.49 1.93
N ALA A 37 12.25 -6.75 2.23
CA ALA A 37 13.19 -6.28 1.22
C ALA A 37 13.85 -7.45 0.45
N ALA A 38 14.30 -8.49 1.16
CA ALA A 38 14.92 -9.66 0.54
C ALA A 38 13.92 -10.46 -0.32
N GLU A 39 12.68 -10.64 0.15
CA GLU A 39 11.61 -11.30 -0.60
C GLU A 39 11.29 -10.55 -1.89
N MET A 40 11.09 -9.22 -1.82
CA MET A 40 10.82 -8.39 -3.00
C MET A 40 11.96 -8.41 -4.02
N LEU A 41 13.23 -8.37 -3.56
CA LEU A 41 14.40 -8.53 -4.44
C LEU A 41 14.46 -9.90 -5.12
N ALA A 42 13.97 -10.94 -4.45
CA ALA A 42 13.85 -12.29 -5.00
C ALA A 42 12.61 -12.46 -5.91
N GLY A 43 11.80 -11.41 -6.08
CA GLY A 43 10.55 -11.46 -6.83
C GLY A 43 9.39 -12.13 -6.08
N ASP A 44 9.53 -12.36 -4.78
CA ASP A 44 8.47 -12.87 -3.91
C ASP A 44 7.69 -11.71 -3.27
N TYR A 45 6.43 -11.56 -3.70
CA TYR A 45 5.52 -10.53 -3.21
C TYR A 45 4.42 -11.09 -2.29
N SER A 46 4.55 -12.35 -1.86
CA SER A 46 3.55 -13.01 -1.01
C SER A 46 3.31 -12.22 0.29
N ARG A 47 4.38 -11.63 0.85
CA ARG A 47 4.28 -10.78 2.04
C ARG A 47 3.55 -9.46 1.76
N VAL A 48 3.82 -8.81 0.63
CA VAL A 48 3.11 -7.58 0.21
C VAL A 48 1.60 -7.83 0.16
N ILE A 49 1.18 -8.93 -0.48
CA ILE A 49 -0.23 -9.34 -0.56
C ILE A 49 -0.80 -9.58 0.84
N SER A 50 -0.10 -10.33 1.70
CA SER A 50 -0.58 -10.61 3.04
C SER A 50 -0.69 -9.37 3.93
N ASP A 51 0.26 -8.44 3.85
CA ASP A 51 0.25 -7.18 4.61
C ASP A 51 -0.85 -6.25 4.06
N ALA A 52 -1.15 -6.26 2.76
CA ALA A 52 -2.27 -5.49 2.18
C ALA A 52 -3.62 -5.96 2.77
N LEU A 53 -3.91 -7.26 2.67
CA LEU A 53 -5.14 -7.86 3.18
C LEU A 53 -5.30 -7.64 4.69
N ALA A 54 -4.24 -7.90 5.46
CA ALA A 54 -4.29 -7.76 6.92
C ALA A 54 -4.54 -6.31 7.37
N GLN A 55 -4.02 -5.32 6.65
CA GLN A 55 -4.26 -3.91 6.97
C GLN A 55 -5.69 -3.48 6.67
N VAL A 56 -6.25 -3.93 5.55
CA VAL A 56 -7.67 -3.68 5.22
C VAL A 56 -8.58 -4.35 6.25
N GLU A 57 -8.30 -5.60 6.62
CA GLU A 57 -9.04 -6.31 7.67
C GLU A 57 -8.94 -5.59 9.03
N ALA A 58 -7.80 -4.96 9.33
CA ALA A 58 -7.58 -4.16 10.53
C ALA A 58 -8.22 -2.75 10.48
N GLY A 59 -8.89 -2.38 9.37
CA GLY A 59 -9.60 -1.11 9.24
C GLY A 59 -8.85 0.01 8.52
N ALA A 60 -7.78 -0.30 7.77
CA ALA A 60 -7.17 0.69 6.88
C ALA A 60 -8.16 1.12 5.78
N HIS A 61 -8.27 2.42 5.55
CA HIS A 61 -9.13 3.01 4.52
C HIS A 61 -8.41 3.22 3.20
N MET A 62 -7.07 3.29 3.24
CA MET A 62 -6.16 3.31 2.10
C MET A 62 -4.81 2.75 2.55
N LEU A 63 -3.94 2.41 1.59
CA LEU A 63 -2.63 1.81 1.85
C LEU A 63 -1.51 2.70 1.30
N ASP A 64 -0.50 2.94 2.12
CA ASP A 64 0.80 3.47 1.67
C ASP A 64 1.63 2.32 1.09
N VAL A 65 2.25 2.56 -0.07
CA VAL A 65 3.06 1.57 -0.79
C VAL A 65 4.42 2.18 -1.10
N ASN A 66 5.46 1.56 -0.55
CA ASN A 66 6.84 1.94 -0.77
C ASN A 66 7.64 0.73 -1.30
N ALA A 67 8.58 0.96 -2.21
CA ALA A 67 9.47 -0.07 -2.75
C ALA A 67 10.95 0.34 -2.70
N GLY A 68 11.30 1.26 -1.80
CA GLY A 68 12.64 1.79 -1.63
C GLY A 68 13.60 0.73 -1.09
N ILE A 69 14.30 0.05 -2.00
CA ILE A 69 15.31 -0.94 -1.69
C ILE A 69 16.63 -0.49 -2.35
N PRO A 70 17.71 -0.29 -1.57
CA PRO A 70 19.00 0.14 -2.13
C PRO A 70 19.48 -0.78 -3.26
N LEU A 71 19.97 -0.18 -4.35
CA LEU A 71 20.51 -0.86 -5.54
C LEU A 71 19.50 -1.69 -6.35
N ALA A 72 18.20 -1.58 -6.04
CA ALA A 72 17.13 -2.22 -6.80
C ALA A 72 16.57 -1.31 -7.89
N ASP A 73 15.85 -1.89 -8.85
CA ASP A 73 14.99 -1.16 -9.78
C ASP A 73 13.68 -0.78 -9.07
N GLU A 74 13.72 0.31 -8.30
CA GLU A 74 12.59 0.79 -7.50
C GLU A 74 11.33 1.05 -8.34
N PRO A 75 11.37 1.71 -9.52
CA PRO A 75 10.20 1.87 -10.37
C PRO A 75 9.53 0.55 -10.76
N ALA A 76 10.31 -0.45 -11.15
CA ALA A 76 9.76 -1.76 -11.52
C ALA A 76 9.14 -2.49 -10.33
N LEU A 77 9.81 -2.47 -9.17
CA LEU A 77 9.29 -3.08 -7.94
C LEU A 77 8.01 -2.38 -7.46
N LEU A 78 7.97 -1.05 -7.52
CA LEU A 78 6.82 -0.26 -7.09
C LEU A 78 5.62 -0.52 -8.00
N ALA A 79 5.81 -0.50 -9.32
CA ALA A 79 4.75 -0.81 -10.27
C ALA A 79 4.16 -2.21 -10.00
N LYS A 80 5.03 -3.20 -9.77
CA LYS A 80 4.59 -4.56 -9.47
C LYS A 80 3.82 -4.65 -8.15
N ALA A 81 4.30 -3.97 -7.10
CA ALA A 81 3.63 -3.94 -5.81
C ALA A 81 2.24 -3.31 -5.90
N ILE A 82 2.10 -2.17 -6.61
CA ILE A 82 0.81 -1.49 -6.80
C ILE A 82 -0.19 -2.37 -7.54
N GLU A 83 0.21 -2.99 -8.65
CA GLU A 83 -0.67 -3.91 -9.41
C GLU A 83 -1.17 -5.06 -8.53
N LEU A 84 -0.30 -5.65 -7.71
CA LEU A 84 -0.65 -6.76 -6.84
C LEU A 84 -1.61 -6.32 -5.72
N VAL A 85 -1.34 -5.19 -5.08
CA VAL A 85 -2.22 -4.63 -4.04
C VAL A 85 -3.61 -4.35 -4.61
N GLN A 86 -3.71 -3.68 -5.75
CA GLN A 86 -4.98 -3.40 -6.42
C GLN A 86 -5.70 -4.67 -6.89
N SER A 87 -5.00 -5.78 -7.11
CA SER A 87 -5.61 -7.05 -7.50
C SER A 87 -6.27 -7.81 -6.33
N VAL A 88 -5.92 -7.46 -5.09
CA VAL A 88 -6.38 -8.19 -3.88
C VAL A 88 -7.16 -7.31 -2.89
N THR A 89 -7.14 -5.99 -3.04
CA THR A 89 -7.91 -5.06 -2.20
C THR A 89 -8.72 -4.07 -3.04
N ASP A 90 -9.76 -3.50 -2.43
CA ASP A 90 -10.64 -2.48 -3.04
C ASP A 90 -10.40 -1.05 -2.52
N VAL A 91 -9.46 -0.90 -1.57
CA VAL A 91 -9.04 0.39 -0.99
C VAL A 91 -7.97 1.10 -1.81
#